data_AF-A0A2E8SFC0-F1
#
_entry.id   AF-A0A2E8SFC0-F1
#
_cell.length_a   1.000
_cell.length_b   1.000
_cell.length_c   1.000
_cell.angle_alpha   90.00
_cell.angle_beta   90.00
_cell.angle_gamma   90.00
#
_symmetry.space_group_name_H-M   'P 1'
#
loop_
_entity.id
_entity.type
_entity.pdbx_description
1 polymer ?
#
loop_
_entity_poly.entity_id
_entity_poly.type
_entity_poly.pdbx_seq_one_letter_code
_entity_poly.pdbx_strand_id
1 'polypeptide(L)'
;MVRQWQQLFFEKRYASTEMVNPDFVKIAEGYFIDAKRVSERKEMTAAVVEMMKSDRPYLLEVCVEKENNVFPMIPSGASVSDIRLE
;
A
#
# COMPACT_ATOMS: atom_id res chain seq x y z
N MET A 1 -3.49 -1.85 -7.71
CA MET A 1 -4.72 -2.30 -8.38
C MET A 1 -4.89 -1.67 -9.77
N VAL A 2 -5.52 -0.51 -9.96
CA VAL A 2 -5.73 0.08 -11.32
C VAL A 2 -4.42 0.30 -12.08
N ARG A 3 -3.39 0.81 -11.39
CA ARG A 3 -2.03 0.98 -11.95
C ARG A 3 -1.42 -0.33 -12.47
N GLN A 4 -1.62 -1.46 -11.77
CA GLN A 4 -1.16 -2.78 -12.25
C GLN A 4 -1.85 -3.19 -13.55
N TRP A 5 -3.16 -2.94 -13.68
CA TRP A 5 -3.88 -3.21 -14.94
C TRP A 5 -3.37 -2.32 -16.08
N GLN A 6 -3.17 -1.03 -15.83
CA GLN A 6 -2.60 -0.10 -16.79
C GLN A 6 -1.18 -0.50 -17.22
N GLN A 7 -0.37 -1.00 -16.28
CA GLN A 7 0.95 -1.55 -16.56
C GLN A 7 0.89 -2.79 -17.46
N LEU A 8 -0.01 -3.74 -17.18
CA LEU A 8 -0.07 -5.04 -17.86
C LEU A 8 -0.80 -5.02 -19.20
N PHE A 9 -1.83 -4.19 -19.35
CA PHE A 9 -2.75 -4.26 -20.50
C PHE A 9 -2.87 -2.96 -21.30
N PHE A 10 -2.23 -1.88 -20.84
CA PHE A 10 -2.31 -0.56 -21.47
C PHE A 10 -0.93 0.10 -21.62
N GLU A 11 0.11 -0.69 -21.90
CA GLU A 11 1.46 -0.20 -22.21
C GLU A 11 2.04 0.75 -21.15
N LYS A 12 1.71 0.55 -19.87
CA LYS A 12 2.10 1.44 -18.76
C LYS A 12 1.61 2.88 -18.92
N ARG A 13 0.53 3.10 -19.67
CA ARG A 13 -0.15 4.40 -19.74
C ARG A 13 -0.92 4.64 -18.44
N TYR A 14 -0.25 5.25 -17.49
CA TYR A 14 -0.82 5.58 -16.18
C TYR A 14 -1.74 6.79 -16.29
N ALA A 15 -3.05 6.53 -16.33
CA ALA A 15 -4.08 7.56 -16.43
C ALA A 15 -4.84 7.65 -15.11
N SER A 16 -4.68 8.79 -14.42
CA SER A 16 -5.41 9.12 -13.19
C SER A 16 -5.25 8.11 -12.04
N THR A 17 -4.07 7.49 -11.92
CA THR A 17 -3.76 6.53 -10.85
C THR A 17 -2.84 7.06 -9.77
N GLU A 18 -2.10 8.13 -10.04
CA GLU A 18 -1.25 8.78 -9.04
C GLU A 18 -2.02 9.90 -8.34
N MET A 19 -1.86 9.97 -7.01
CA MET A 19 -2.44 11.03 -6.19
C MET A 19 -1.36 11.67 -5.33
N VAL A 20 -1.51 12.98 -5.09
CA VAL A 20 -0.77 13.66 -4.03
C VAL A 20 -1.52 13.44 -2.73
N ASN A 21 -0.93 12.66 -1.83
CA ASN A 21 -1.53 12.34 -0.53
C ASN A 21 -1.21 13.43 0.51
N PRO A 22 -2.10 13.68 1.47
CA PRO A 22 -1.81 14.56 2.60
C PRO A 22 -0.86 13.89 3.60
N ASP A 23 -0.43 14.66 4.60
CA ASP A 23 0.32 14.12 5.73
C ASP A 23 -0.63 13.39 6.69
N PHE A 24 -0.71 12.06 6.57
CA PHE A 24 -1.62 11.24 7.38
C PHE A 24 -1.31 11.29 8.88
N VAL A 25 -0.03 11.45 9.25
CA VAL A 25 0.38 11.58 10.65
C VAL A 25 -0.20 12.86 11.24
N LYS A 26 -0.05 14.00 10.56
CA LYS A 26 -0.63 15.28 11.02
C LYS A 26 -2.15 15.26 11.10
N ILE A 27 -2.81 14.57 10.16
CA ILE A 27 -4.26 14.38 10.21
C ILE A 27 -4.65 13.60 11.47
N ALA A 28 -3.97 12.49 11.77
CA ALA A 28 -4.25 11.68 12.96
C ALA A 28 -3.99 12.45 14.26
N GLU A 29 -2.89 13.20 14.34
CA GLU A 29 -2.58 14.09 15.47
C GLU A 29 -3.72 15.10 15.71
N GLY A 30 -4.29 15.67 14.65
CA GLY A 30 -5.44 16.59 14.73
C GLY A 30 -6.72 15.96 15.31
N TYR A 31 -6.82 14.62 15.28
CA TYR A 31 -7.90 13.84 15.89
C TYR A 31 -7.52 13.25 17.27
N PHE A 32 -6.37 13.64 17.84
CA PHE A 32 -5.85 13.08 19.09
C PHE A 32 -5.59 11.56 19.03
N ILE A 33 -5.25 11.07 17.84
CA ILE A 33 -4.88 9.68 17.55
C ILE A 33 -3.36 9.61 17.48
N ASP A 34 -2.76 8.69 18.23
CA ASP A 34 -1.32 8.46 18.19
C ASP A 34 -0.94 7.94 16.79
N ALA A 35 0.12 8.46 16.19
CA ALA A 35 0.47 8.08 14.83
C ALA A 35 1.97 8.06 14.58
N LYS A 36 2.38 7.22 13.63
CA LYS A 36 3.77 7.07 13.22
C LYS A 36 3.88 6.75 11.74
N ARG A 37 4.89 7.31 11.08
CA ARG A 37 5.29 6.93 9.71
C ARG A 37 6.52 6.03 9.76
N VAL A 38 6.52 4.96 8.98
CA VAL A 38 7.67 4.06 8.78
C VAL A 38 8.04 4.04 7.31
N SER A 39 9.26 4.45 7.00
CA SER A 39 9.81 4.40 5.63
C SER A 39 10.89 3.35 5.42
N GLU A 40 11.43 2.78 6.50
CA GLU A 40 12.51 1.80 6.42
C GLU A 40 12.08 0.42 6.94
N ARG A 41 12.46 -0.64 6.20
CA ARG A 41 12.12 -2.03 6.54
C ARG A 41 12.59 -2.44 7.94
N LYS A 42 13.74 -1.91 8.39
CA LYS A 42 14.33 -2.23 9.72
C LYS A 42 13.47 -1.76 10.89
N GLU A 43 12.64 -0.73 10.68
CA GLU A 43 11.81 -0.12 11.72
C GLU A 43 10.42 -0.76 11.82
N MET A 44 10.03 -1.50 10.78
CA MET A 44 8.69 -2.09 10.63
C MET A 44 8.27 -2.94 11.82
N THR A 45 9.11 -3.89 12.23
CA THR A 45 8.78 -4.81 13.33
C THR A 45 8.57 -4.06 14.64
N ALA A 46 9.45 -3.09 14.95
CA ALA A 46 9.34 -2.29 16.16
C ALA A 46 8.08 -1.42 16.16
N ALA A 47 7.76 -0.78 15.03
CA ALA A 47 6.59 0.08 14.90
C ALA A 47 5.26 -0.70 14.98
N VAL A 48 5.18 -1.89 14.40
CA VAL A 48 4.00 -2.76 14.55
C VAL A 48 3.82 -3.20 16.00
N VAL A 49 4.91 -3.57 16.69
CA VAL A 49 4.86 -3.94 18.11
C VAL A 49 4.42 -2.76 18.98
N GLU A 50 4.89 -1.55 18.70
CA GLU A 50 4.46 -0.31 19.36
C GLU A 50 2.95 -0.07 19.17
N MET A 51 2.48 -0.07 17.92
CA MET A 51 1.06 0.09 17.57
C MET A 51 0.18 -0.95 18.27
N MET A 52 0.55 -2.23 18.23
CA MET A 52 -0.24 -3.32 18.80
C MET A 52 -0.29 -3.30 20.34
N LYS A 53 0.66 -2.63 21.00
CA LYS A 53 0.67 -2.43 22.46
C LYS A 53 -0.12 -1.19 22.90
N SER A 54 -0.58 -0.37 21.97
CA SER A 54 -1.35 0.82 22.30
C SER A 54 -2.74 0.43 22.81
N ASP A 55 -3.10 0.92 23.99
CA ASP A 55 -4.46 0.84 24.55
C ASP A 55 -5.39 1.94 23.98
N ARG A 56 -4.90 2.73 23.02
CA ARG A 56 -5.59 3.86 22.39
C ARG A 56 -5.62 3.69 20.86
N PRO A 57 -6.53 4.37 20.14
CA PRO A 57 -6.49 4.42 18.69
C PRO A 57 -5.11 4.84 18.18
N TYR A 58 -4.62 4.14 17.16
CA TYR A 58 -3.29 4.35 16.58
C TYR A 58 -3.34 4.30 15.06
N LEU A 59 -2.61 5.18 14.38
CA LEU A 59 -2.42 5.18 12.92
C LEU A 59 -0.94 4.92 12.58
N LEU A 60 -0.67 3.78 11.94
CA LEU A 60 0.65 3.48 11.40
C LEU A 60 0.65 3.67 9.88
N GLU A 61 1.32 4.71 9.40
CA GLU A 61 1.57 4.93 7.98
C GLU A 61 2.83 4.16 7.55
N VAL A 62 2.68 3.15 6.71
CA VAL A 62 3.81 2.37 6.18
C VAL A 62 4.06 2.75 4.73
N CYS A 63 5.22 3.35 4.46
CA CYS A 63 5.63 3.63 3.09
C CYS A 63 6.12 2.34 2.42
N VAL A 64 5.43 1.93 1.35
CA VAL A 64 5.73 0.72 0.57
C VAL A 64 6.14 1.09 -0.86
N GLU A 65 6.72 0.12 -1.57
CA GLU A 65 7.08 0.29 -2.98
C GLU A 65 5.85 0.58 -3.85
N LYS A 66 5.97 1.56 -4.75
CA LYS A 66 4.82 2.06 -5.53
C LYS A 66 4.41 1.11 -6.64
N GLU A 67 5.38 0.46 -7.28
CA GLU A 67 5.18 -0.31 -8.51
C GLU A 67 5.07 -1.82 -8.30
N ASN A 68 5.01 -2.29 -7.05
CA ASN A 68 4.84 -3.72 -6.82
C ASN A 68 3.45 -4.20 -7.27
N ASN A 69 3.40 -5.39 -7.86
CA ASN A 69 2.20 -6.00 -8.44
C ASN A 69 1.76 -7.19 -7.59
N VAL A 70 0.46 -7.50 -7.63
CA VAL A 70 -0.10 -8.65 -6.92
C VAL A 70 -0.13 -9.84 -7.85
N PHE A 71 0.57 -10.91 -7.45
CA PHE A 71 0.60 -12.21 -8.09
C PHE A 71 0.35 -13.31 -7.05
N PRO A 72 -0.16 -14.48 -7.47
CA PRO A 72 -0.52 -14.84 -8.84
C PRO A 72 -1.83 -14.19 -9.31
N MET A 73 -1.99 -13.98 -10.62
CA MET A 73 -3.15 -13.29 -11.21
C MET A 73 -3.69 -14.05 -12.42
N ILE A 74 -5.01 -14.25 -12.49
CA ILE A 74 -5.70 -14.76 -13.68
C ILE A 74 -6.20 -13.55 -14.49
N PRO A 75 -5.72 -13.33 -15.73
CA PRO A 75 -6.22 -12.25 -16.59
C PRO A 75 -7.72 -12.40 -16.89
N SER A 76 -8.37 -11.27 -17.24
CA SER A 76 -9.78 -11.30 -17.63
C SER A 76 -10.01 -12.23 -18.81
N GLY A 77 -10.98 -13.14 -18.68
CA GLY A 77 -11.31 -14.13 -19.72
C GLY A 77 -10.39 -15.35 -19.80
N ALA A 78 -9.37 -15.46 -18.95
CA ALA A 78 -8.46 -16.61 -18.94
C ALA A 78 -8.94 -17.73 -17.99
N SER A 79 -8.48 -18.97 -18.23
CA SER A 79 -8.74 -20.10 -17.32
C SER A 79 -7.88 -20.02 -16.06
N VAL A 80 -8.26 -20.73 -15.00
CA VAL A 80 -7.42 -20.92 -13.80
C VAL A 80 -6.06 -21.54 -14.16
N SER A 81 -6.02 -22.37 -15.21
CA SER A 81 -4.78 -22.97 -15.71
C SER A 81 -3.83 -21.96 -16.37
N ASP A 82 -4.31 -20.77 -16.77
CA ASP A 82 -3.55 -19.73 -17.46
C ASP A 82 -3.05 -18.64 -16.50
N ILE A 83 -2.74 -19.04 -15.26
CA ILE A 83 -2.34 -18.13 -14.19
C ILE A 83 -0.99 -17.47 -14.48
N ARG A 84 -0.90 -16.16 -14.26
CA ARG A 84 0.37 -15.42 -14.33
C ARG A 84 1.02 -15.36 -12.96
N LEU A 85 2.32 -15.65 -12.93
CA LEU A 85 3.14 -15.58 -11.72
C LEU A 85 4.00 -14.30 -11.66
N GLU A 86 4.13 -13.60 -12.79
CA GLU A 86 4.85 -12.35 -12.98
C GLU A 86 4.27 -11.51 -14.13
#